data_AF-A0A9P0LU89-F1
#
_entry.id   AF-A0A9P0LU89-F1
#
_cell.length_a   1.000
_cell.length_b   1.000
_cell.length_c   1.000
_cell.angle_alpha   90.00
_cell.angle_beta   90.00
_cell.angle_gamma   90.00
#
_symmetry.space_group_name_H-M   'P 1'
#
loop_
_entity.id
_entity.type
_entity.pdbx_description
1 polymer ?
#
loop_
_entity_poly.entity_id
_entity_poly.type
_entity_poly.pdbx_seq_one_letter_code
_entity_poly.pdbx_strand_id
1 'polypeptide(L)'
;MSPPRRKCHFNAELQAEYPFLKQKSNVSPHIVFCQVCRSDVDISNSGRSNIKQHLSKKKHILAANANLKSRKLETFLKSDSSSSEDMLIAAKEGTFAYHTIKHLQSFRSLDCTSKLIVNMFEPKFAAARTKTEAIVKNV
;
A
#
# COMPACT_ATOMS: atom_id res chain seq x y z
N MET A 1 8.42 29.53 -38.84
CA MET A 1 8.15 29.14 -37.44
C MET A 1 7.19 27.97 -37.46
N SER A 2 7.54 26.83 -36.85
CA SER A 2 6.63 25.68 -36.75
C SER A 2 5.49 25.99 -35.77
N PRO A 3 4.25 25.54 -36.04
CA PRO A 3 3.12 25.81 -35.16
C PRO A 3 3.34 25.19 -33.75
N PRO A 4 2.83 25.84 -32.69
CA PRO A 4 2.96 25.32 -31.32
C PRO A 4 2.29 23.95 -31.21
N ARG A 5 3.01 22.98 -30.64
CA ARG A 5 2.49 21.62 -30.46
C ARG A 5 1.36 21.65 -29.43
N ARG A 6 0.24 20.99 -29.74
CA ARG A 6 -0.90 20.87 -28.81
C ARG A 6 -0.46 20.12 -27.55
N LYS A 7 -0.84 20.62 -26.38
CA LYS A 7 -0.58 19.93 -25.11
C LYS A 7 -1.44 18.67 -25.01
N CYS A 8 -0.88 17.60 -24.46
CA CYS A 8 -1.61 16.36 -24.20
C CYS A 8 -2.32 16.44 -22.84
N HIS A 9 -3.54 15.90 -22.79
CA HIS A 9 -4.39 15.84 -21.60
C HIS A 9 -4.65 14.38 -21.24
N PHE A 10 -4.88 14.12 -19.96
CA PHE A 10 -5.25 12.78 -19.53
C PHE A 10 -6.68 12.46 -19.99
N ASN A 11 -6.86 11.35 -20.68
CA ASN A 11 -8.13 10.93 -21.28
C ASN A 11 -8.44 9.46 -20.93
N ALA A 12 -9.64 9.00 -21.30
CA ALA A 12 -10.09 7.64 -21.04
C ALA A 12 -9.17 6.58 -21.68
N GLU A 13 -8.60 6.86 -22.86
CA GLU A 13 -7.66 5.96 -23.53
C GLU A 13 -6.38 5.75 -22.71
N LEU A 14 -5.77 6.85 -22.22
CA LEU A 14 -4.59 6.77 -21.35
C LEU A 14 -4.92 6.13 -20.00
N GLN A 15 -6.12 6.34 -19.47
CA GLN A 15 -6.58 5.69 -18.23
C GLN A 15 -6.76 4.18 -18.43
N ALA A 16 -7.24 3.74 -19.61
CA ALA A 16 -7.36 2.32 -19.95
C ALA A 16 -5.98 1.67 -20.18
N GLU A 17 -5.07 2.36 -20.84
CA GLU A 17 -3.69 1.90 -21.09
C GLU A 17 -2.86 1.87 -19.79
N TYR A 18 -3.06 2.83 -18.89
CA TYR A 18 -2.34 2.96 -17.62
C TYR A 18 -3.29 3.11 -16.42
N PRO A 19 -3.94 2.02 -15.96
CA PRO A 19 -4.96 2.08 -14.90
C PRO A 19 -4.49 2.62 -13.55
N PHE A 20 -3.18 2.53 -13.27
CA PHE A 20 -2.55 3.01 -12.04
C PHE A 20 -2.24 4.52 -12.04
N LEU A 21 -2.49 5.22 -13.16
CA LEU A 21 -2.42 6.68 -13.23
C LEU A 21 -3.79 7.26 -12.87
N LYS A 22 -3.79 8.35 -12.11
CA LYS A 22 -4.99 9.11 -11.79
C LYS A 22 -4.76 10.59 -12.07
N GLN A 23 -5.73 11.25 -12.68
CA GLN A 23 -5.70 12.70 -12.80
C GLN A 23 -5.84 13.35 -11.41
N LYS A 24 -5.00 14.33 -11.10
CA LYS A 24 -5.22 15.21 -9.95
C LYS A 24 -6.22 16.29 -10.34
N SER A 25 -7.48 16.10 -9.95
CA SER A 25 -8.61 17.00 -10.26
C SER A 25 -8.33 18.48 -9.94
N ASN A 26 -7.48 18.75 -8.94
CA ASN A 26 -7.31 20.09 -8.36
C ASN A 26 -6.03 20.83 -8.79
N VAL A 27 -5.19 20.29 -9.69
CA VAL A 27 -3.87 20.89 -10.00
C VAL A 27 -3.74 21.25 -11.47
N SER A 28 -3.90 20.29 -12.38
CA SER A 28 -3.78 20.53 -13.82
C SER A 28 -4.23 19.29 -14.60
N PRO A 29 -4.89 19.44 -15.76
CA PRO A 29 -5.21 18.30 -16.63
C PRO A 29 -3.98 17.66 -17.29
N HIS A 30 -2.80 18.25 -17.10
CA HIS A 30 -1.52 17.77 -17.64
C HIS A 30 -0.67 17.02 -16.61
N ILE A 31 -1.09 16.97 -15.35
CA ILE A 31 -0.34 16.29 -14.29
C ILE A 31 -1.15 15.08 -13.82
N VAL A 32 -0.54 13.91 -13.93
CA VAL A 32 -1.13 12.64 -13.50
C VAL A 32 -0.33 12.08 -12.33
N PHE A 33 -1.03 11.53 -11.36
CA PHE A 33 -0.46 10.89 -10.19
C PHE A 33 -0.29 9.39 -10.43
N CYS A 34 0.93 8.90 -10.28
CA CYS A 34 1.22 7.47 -10.35
C CYS A 34 1.02 6.82 -8.98
N GLN A 35 0.05 5.91 -8.89
CA GLN A 35 -0.26 5.21 -7.64
C GLN A 35 0.82 4.19 -7.25
N VAL A 36 1.60 3.68 -8.21
CA VAL A 36 2.68 2.69 -7.95
C VAL A 36 3.80 3.30 -7.13
N CYS A 37 4.30 4.47 -7.54
CA CYS A 37 5.48 5.11 -6.94
C CYS A 37 5.18 6.45 -6.25
N ARG A 38 3.89 6.80 -6.14
CA ARG A 38 3.37 8.00 -5.46
C ARG A 38 4.06 9.28 -5.91
N SER A 39 4.13 9.49 -7.23
CA SER A 39 4.72 10.70 -7.80
C SER A 39 3.93 11.24 -8.96
N ASP A 40 4.05 12.55 -9.16
CA ASP A 40 3.41 13.28 -10.24
C ASP A 40 4.21 13.16 -11.54
N VAL A 41 3.49 13.06 -12.66
CA VAL A 41 4.04 12.95 -14.01
C VAL A 41 3.39 14.01 -14.87
N ASP A 42 4.21 14.87 -15.47
CA ASP A 42 3.76 15.85 -16.45
C ASP A 42 3.66 15.21 -17.83
N ILE A 43 2.48 15.23 -18.43
CA ILE A 43 2.18 14.68 -19.76
C ILE A 43 2.01 15.76 -20.84
N SER A 44 2.16 17.05 -20.52
CA SER A 44 1.87 18.19 -21.40
C SER A 44 2.51 18.09 -22.78
N ASN A 45 3.82 17.87 -22.87
CA ASN A 45 4.56 17.99 -24.13
C ASN A 45 4.66 16.68 -24.93
N SER A 46 4.52 15.53 -24.30
CA SER A 46 4.76 14.22 -24.93
C SER A 46 4.12 13.08 -24.14
N GLY A 47 2.81 13.18 -23.85
CA GLY A 47 2.10 12.35 -22.85
C GLY A 47 2.53 10.89 -22.74
N ARG A 48 2.32 10.07 -23.78
CA ARG A 48 2.73 8.65 -23.77
C ARG A 48 4.24 8.46 -23.57
N SER A 49 5.07 9.26 -24.22
CA SER A 49 6.53 9.17 -24.08
C SER A 49 6.99 9.54 -22.66
N ASN A 50 6.37 10.54 -22.05
CA ASN A 50 6.64 10.94 -20.66
C ASN A 50 6.23 9.84 -19.68
N ILE A 51 5.11 9.17 -19.92
CA ILE A 51 4.68 8.00 -19.15
C ILE A 51 5.70 6.87 -19.31
N LYS A 52 6.09 6.51 -20.54
CA LYS A 52 7.11 5.48 -20.79
C LYS A 52 8.45 5.79 -20.11
N GLN A 53 8.90 7.04 -20.19
CA GLN A 53 10.10 7.49 -19.50
C GLN A 53 9.93 7.40 -17.98
N HIS A 54 8.76 7.74 -17.44
CA HIS A 54 8.47 7.57 -16.02
C HIS A 54 8.58 6.10 -15.59
N LEU A 55 8.06 5.17 -16.38
CA LEU A 55 8.10 3.73 -16.08
C LEU A 55 9.54 3.19 -16.03
N SER A 56 10.45 3.73 -16.85
CA SER A 56 11.86 3.34 -16.84
C SER A 56 12.68 4.02 -15.73
N LYS A 57 12.14 5.01 -15.01
CA LYS A 57 12.86 5.64 -13.88
C LYS A 57 13.08 4.63 -12.76
N LYS A 58 14.29 4.63 -12.19
CA LYS A 58 14.68 3.80 -11.04
C LYS A 58 13.67 3.87 -9.88
N LYS A 59 13.13 5.05 -9.58
CA LYS A 59 12.10 5.24 -8.55
C LYS A 59 10.84 4.40 -8.82
N HIS A 60 10.36 4.40 -10.06
CA HIS A 60 9.19 3.61 -10.45
C HIS A 60 9.49 2.11 -10.34
N ILE A 61 10.60 1.66 -10.92
CA ILE A 61 11.01 0.24 -10.91
C ILE A 61 11.15 -0.29 -9.47
N LEU A 62 11.80 0.46 -8.58
CA LEU A 62 11.94 0.08 -7.18
C LEU A 62 10.58 -0.03 -6.48
N ALA A 63 9.68 0.94 -6.70
CA ALA A 63 8.35 0.91 -6.11
C ALA A 63 7.48 -0.23 -6.68
N ALA A 64 7.54 -0.47 -7.99
CA ALA A 64 6.84 -1.59 -8.63
C ALA A 64 7.30 -2.94 -8.04
N ASN A 65 8.61 -3.14 -7.92
CA ASN A 65 9.18 -4.33 -7.31
C ASN A 65 8.80 -4.49 -5.83
N ALA A 66 8.73 -3.39 -5.07
CA ALA A 66 8.28 -3.42 -3.67
C ALA A 66 6.81 -3.83 -3.56
N ASN A 67 5.94 -3.31 -4.43
CA ASN A 67 4.52 -3.69 -4.46
C ASN A 67 4.33 -5.17 -4.79
N LEU A 68 5.11 -5.73 -5.72
CA LEU A 68 5.06 -7.16 -6.05
C LEU A 68 5.51 -8.07 -4.90
N LYS A 69 6.48 -7.63 -4.08
CA LYS A 69 7.00 -8.38 -2.94
C LYS A 69 6.18 -8.21 -1.67
N SER A 70 5.34 -7.17 -1.61
CA SER A 70 4.51 -6.90 -0.44
C SER A 70 3.35 -7.89 -0.39
N ARG A 71 3.17 -8.54 0.77
CA ARG A 71 2.00 -9.40 1.01
C ARG A 71 0.78 -8.52 1.30
N LYS A 72 -0.37 -8.82 0.69
CA LYS A 72 -1.63 -8.13 0.97
C LYS A 72 -2.01 -8.32 2.44
N LEU A 73 -2.57 -7.29 3.08
CA LEU A 73 -3.01 -7.37 4.47
C LEU A 73 -4.04 -8.48 4.72
N GLU A 74 -4.88 -8.74 3.72
CA GLU A 74 -5.85 -9.84 3.71
C GLU A 74 -5.20 -11.21 3.95
N THR A 75 -3.94 -11.45 3.54
CA THR A 75 -3.26 -12.72 3.85
C THR A 75 -2.94 -12.90 5.34
N PHE A 76 -2.98 -11.83 6.15
CA PHE A 76 -2.74 -11.89 7.58
C PHE A 76 -4.04 -11.94 8.40
N LEU A 77 -5.19 -11.71 7.76
CA LEU A 77 -6.52 -11.76 8.36
C LEU A 77 -7.22 -13.02 7.83
N LYS A 78 -7.49 -14.00 8.70
CA LYS A 78 -8.13 -15.25 8.29
C LYS A 78 -9.62 -15.01 7.97
N SER A 79 -10.15 -15.73 7.00
CA SER A 79 -11.57 -15.71 6.61
C SER A 79 -12.48 -16.41 7.64
N ASP A 80 -13.79 -16.13 7.59
CA ASP A 80 -14.81 -16.61 8.54
C ASP A 80 -14.91 -18.14 8.70
N SER A 81 -14.35 -18.92 7.77
CA SER A 81 -14.22 -20.37 7.86
C SER A 81 -13.03 -20.77 8.77
N SER A 82 -13.00 -20.25 10.01
CA SER A 82 -11.88 -20.43 10.93
C SER A 82 -12.11 -21.60 11.89
N SER A 83 -11.05 -22.41 12.10
CA SER A 83 -11.04 -23.46 13.14
C SER A 83 -11.15 -22.84 14.53
N SER A 84 -11.60 -23.62 15.53
CA SER A 84 -11.62 -23.19 16.94
C SER A 84 -10.23 -22.69 17.41
N GLU A 85 -9.14 -23.33 16.98
CA GLU A 85 -7.77 -22.86 17.26
C GLU A 85 -7.48 -21.48 16.67
N ASP A 86 -7.99 -21.22 15.46
CA ASP A 86 -7.76 -19.98 14.75
C ASP A 86 -8.51 -18.80 15.39
N MET A 87 -9.74 -19.06 15.87
CA MET A 87 -10.49 -18.09 16.67
C MET A 87 -9.75 -17.75 17.97
N LEU A 88 -9.13 -18.74 18.62
CA LEU A 88 -8.37 -18.53 19.85
C LEU A 88 -7.10 -17.70 19.60
N ILE A 89 -6.40 -17.94 18.49
CA ILE A 89 -5.25 -17.10 18.08
C ILE A 89 -5.72 -15.67 17.77
N ALA A 90 -6.82 -15.51 17.06
CA ALA A 90 -7.40 -14.19 16.76
C ALA A 90 -7.77 -13.43 18.05
N ALA A 91 -8.34 -14.12 19.04
CA ALA A 91 -8.66 -13.54 20.35
C ALA A 91 -7.40 -13.11 21.13
N LYS A 92 -6.32 -13.91 21.08
CA LYS A 92 -5.01 -13.53 21.65
C LYS A 92 -4.45 -12.28 20.99
N GLU A 93 -4.46 -12.22 19.67
CA GLU A 93 -4.00 -11.07 18.89
C GLU A 93 -4.84 -9.81 19.14
N GLY A 94 -6.16 -9.96 19.22
CA GLY A 94 -7.09 -8.88 19.57
C GLY A 94 -6.87 -8.35 20.99
N THR A 95 -6.66 -9.24 21.95
CA THR A 95 -6.34 -8.87 23.35
C THR A 95 -5.02 -8.11 23.43
N PHE A 96 -4.01 -8.57 22.68
CA PHE A 96 -2.72 -7.89 22.58
C PHE A 96 -2.84 -6.49 21.95
N ALA A 97 -3.66 -6.35 20.91
CA ALA A 97 -3.94 -5.07 20.29
C ALA A 97 -4.64 -4.09 21.25
N TYR A 98 -5.65 -4.57 21.99
CA TYR A 98 -6.32 -3.79 23.01
C TYR A 98 -5.35 -3.33 24.12
N HIS A 99 -4.51 -4.24 24.64
CA HIS A 99 -3.50 -3.91 25.65
C HIS A 99 -2.51 -2.84 25.15
N THR A 100 -2.05 -2.98 23.90
CA THR A 100 -1.15 -2.01 23.25
C THR A 100 -1.75 -0.60 23.29
N ILE A 101 -3.02 -0.46 22.89
CA ILE A 101 -3.71 0.84 22.90
C ILE A 101 -3.94 1.35 24.31
N LYS A 102 -4.43 0.48 25.21
CA LYS A 102 -4.68 0.83 26.60
C LYS A 102 -3.46 1.44 27.28
N HIS A 103 -2.26 0.94 26.96
CA HIS A 103 -0.99 1.41 27.51
C HIS A 103 -0.21 2.33 26.58
N LEU A 104 -0.84 2.86 25.53
CA LEU A 104 -0.24 3.76 24.53
C LEU A 104 1.13 3.27 24.03
N GLN A 105 1.25 1.95 23.87
CA GLN A 105 2.48 1.33 23.42
C GLN A 105 2.71 1.66 21.95
N SER A 106 3.97 1.92 21.60
CA SER A 106 4.35 2.23 20.24
C SER A 106 4.12 1.02 19.34
N PHE A 107 3.36 1.18 18.25
CA PHE A 107 3.26 0.13 17.24
C PHE A 107 4.61 -0.29 16.64
N ARG A 108 5.64 0.56 16.74
CA ARG A 108 6.99 0.25 16.24
C ARG A 108 7.71 -0.82 17.06
N SER A 109 7.42 -0.95 18.36
CA SER A 109 8.03 -2.00 19.19
C SER A 109 7.37 -3.36 18.92
N LEU A 110 6.16 -3.41 18.37
CA LEU A 110 5.45 -4.67 18.15
C LEU A 110 6.12 -5.58 17.11
N ASP A 111 6.93 -5.04 16.21
CA ASP A 111 7.69 -5.84 15.23
C ASP A 111 8.73 -6.75 15.91
N CYS A 112 9.31 -6.32 17.05
CA CYS A 112 10.18 -7.17 17.85
C CYS A 112 9.41 -7.93 18.95
N THR A 113 8.41 -7.32 19.58
CA THR A 113 7.58 -8.00 20.60
C THR A 113 6.84 -9.20 20.01
N SER A 114 6.27 -9.09 18.81
CA SER A 114 5.61 -10.22 18.15
C SER A 114 6.56 -11.39 17.95
N LYS A 115 7.84 -11.16 17.64
CA LYS A 115 8.84 -12.22 17.49
C LYS A 115 9.17 -12.88 18.82
N LEU A 116 9.24 -12.10 19.90
CA LEU A 116 9.43 -12.64 21.25
C LEU A 116 8.25 -13.52 21.66
N ILE A 117 7.01 -13.08 21.41
CA ILE A 117 5.81 -13.86 21.73
C ILE A 117 5.80 -15.20 20.97
N VAL A 118 6.18 -15.19 19.69
CA VAL A 118 6.32 -16.42 18.88
C VAL A 118 7.31 -17.39 19.48
N ASN A 119 8.45 -16.90 19.95
CA ASN A 119 9.52 -17.74 20.49
C ASN A 119 9.24 -18.22 21.93
N MET A 120 8.46 -17.47 22.71
CA MET A 120 8.26 -17.74 24.13
C MET A 120 6.92 -18.41 24.46
N PHE A 121 5.86 -18.12 23.70
CA PHE A 121 4.48 -18.41 24.15
C PHE A 121 3.59 -19.01 23.06
N GLU A 122 3.50 -18.39 21.88
CA GLU A 122 2.51 -18.75 20.87
C GLU A 122 3.13 -18.76 19.47
N PRO A 123 3.55 -19.94 18.95
CA PRO A 123 4.29 -20.02 17.70
C PRO A 123 3.48 -19.55 16.48
N LYS A 124 2.14 -19.57 16.56
CA LYS A 124 1.25 -19.11 15.48
C LYS A 124 0.89 -17.62 15.59
N PHE A 125 1.45 -16.89 16.56
CA PHE A 125 1.16 -15.47 16.75
C PHE A 125 1.75 -14.63 15.61
N ALA A 126 0.94 -13.73 15.03
CA ALA A 126 1.36 -12.93 13.87
C ALA A 126 1.02 -11.43 14.01
N ALA A 127 0.55 -10.98 15.18
CA ALA A 127 0.20 -9.58 15.41
C ALA A 127 1.44 -8.70 15.69
N ALA A 128 2.09 -8.30 14.60
CA ALA A 128 3.08 -7.23 14.55
C ALA A 128 2.43 -5.89 14.16
N ARG A 129 3.24 -4.84 13.97
CA ARG A 129 2.80 -3.45 13.75
C ARG A 129 1.57 -3.29 12.86
N THR A 130 1.66 -3.79 11.62
CA THR A 130 0.62 -3.53 10.61
C THR A 130 -0.67 -4.29 10.90
N LYS A 131 -0.58 -5.52 11.43
CA LYS A 131 -1.75 -6.32 11.78
C LYS A 131 -2.43 -5.75 13.02
N THR A 132 -1.67 -5.36 14.04
CA THR A 132 -2.21 -4.71 15.23
C THR A 132 -2.88 -3.38 14.89
N GLU A 133 -2.26 -2.55 14.05
CA GLU A 133 -2.87 -1.30 13.57
C GLU A 133 -4.18 -1.56 12.81
N ALA A 134 -4.20 -2.59 11.95
CA ALA A 134 -5.42 -2.98 11.23
C ALA A 134 -6.52 -3.48 12.16
N ILE A 135 -6.19 -4.26 13.20
CA ILE A 135 -7.16 -4.71 14.22
C ILE A 135 -7.74 -3.50 14.94
N VAL A 136 -6.91 -2.58 15.43
CA VAL A 136 -7.38 -1.39 16.16
C VAL A 136 -8.28 -0.49 15.31
N LYS A 137 -8.01 -0.38 14.01
CA LYS A 137 -8.79 0.49 13.11
C LYS A 137 -10.11 -0.11 12.62
N ASN A 138 -10.24 -1.44 12.63
CA ASN A 138 -11.40 -2.15 12.11
C ASN A 138 -12.26 -2.81 13.22
N VAL A 139 -11.87 -2.68 14.48
CA VAL A 139 -12.67 -3.05 15.66
C VAL A 139 -13.45 -1.83 16.14
#